data_AF-A0A1V6GRG8-F1
#
_entry.id   AF-A0A1V6GRG8-F1
#
_cell.length_a   1.000
_cell.length_b   1.000
_cell.length_c   1.000
_cell.angle_alpha   90.00
_cell.angle_beta   90.00
_cell.angle_gamma   90.00
#
_symmetry.space_group_name_H-M   'P 1'
#
loop_
_entity.id
_entity.type
_entity.pdbx_description
1 polymer ?
#
loop_
_entity_poly.entity_id
_entity_poly.type
_entity_poly.pdbx_seq_one_letter_code
_entity_poly.pdbx_strand_id
1 'polypeptide(L)' 'MPGLRFSETDSFQTNWEAFLTEMESLDPAMGSILRANSGKLAAIVQQSNRNSQARSDFNTAIVAALDSLDAPTSEEQQS' A
#
# COMPACT_ATOMS: atom_id res chain seq x y z
N MET A 1 18.70 12.87 2.66
CA MET A 1 18.02 11.63 2.26
C MET A 1 17.88 11.67 0.75
N PRO A 2 18.50 10.76 -0.02
CA PRO A 2 18.11 10.61 -1.42
C PRO A 2 16.66 10.12 -1.39
N GLY A 3 15.71 11.01 -1.63
CA GLY A 3 14.30 10.65 -1.63
C GLY A 3 13.98 9.77 -2.83
N LEU A 4 12.95 8.92 -2.67
CA LEU A 4 12.35 8.15 -3.75
C LEU A 4 12.34 8.94 -5.06
N ARG A 5 13.04 8.42 -6.06
CA ARG A 5 12.98 8.92 -7.43
C ARG A 5 12.47 7.82 -8.33
N PHE A 6 11.31 8.06 -8.94
CA PHE A 6 10.87 7.25 -10.05
C PHE A 6 11.73 7.55 -11.27
N SER A 7 12.21 6.49 -11.89
CA SER A 7 12.94 6.56 -13.14
C SER A 7 11.96 6.41 -14.30
N GLU A 8 12.03 7.33 -15.26
CA GLU A 8 11.21 7.27 -16.48
C GLU A 8 11.61 6.11 -17.40
N THR A 9 12.81 5.56 -17.23
CA THR A 9 13.27 4.39 -17.99
C THR A 9 12.82 3.07 -17.38
N ASP A 10 12.35 3.10 -16.14
CA ASP A 10 12.02 1.89 -15.38
C ASP A 10 10.54 1.56 -15.52
N SER A 11 10.23 0.26 -15.47
CA SER A 11 8.84 -0.18 -15.52
C SER A 11 8.06 0.31 -14.29
N PHE A 12 6.73 0.41 -14.42
CA PHE A 12 5.87 0.70 -13.26
C PHE A 12 6.14 -0.26 -12.09
N GLN A 13 6.34 -1.55 -12.39
CA GLN A 13 6.60 -2.56 -11.38
C GLN A 13 7.93 -2.31 -10.65
N THR A 14 8.99 -1.98 -11.39
CA THR A 14 10.32 -1.67 -10.83
C THR A 14 10.27 -0.44 -9.92
N ASN A 15 9.64 0.64 -10.40
CA ASN A 15 9.42 1.86 -9.63
C ASN A 15 8.56 1.62 -8.39
N TRP A 16 7.52 0.79 -8.52
CA TRP A 16 6.62 0.43 -7.42
C TRP A 16 7.30 -0.42 -6.35
N GLU A 17 8.13 -1.39 -6.74
CA GLU A 17 8.92 -2.20 -5.79
C GLU A 17 9.90 -1.34 -5.01
N ALA A 18 10.60 -0.42 -5.68
CA ALA A 18 11.49 0.54 -5.02
C ALA A 18 10.74 1.42 -3.99
N PHE A 19 9.53 1.88 -4.35
CA PHE A 19 8.66 2.62 -3.44
C PHE A 19 8.23 1.79 -2.23
N LEU A 20 7.79 0.56 -2.42
CA LEU A 20 7.41 -0.30 -1.31
C LEU A 20 8.58 -0.59 -0.38
N THR A 21 9.78 -0.82 -0.92
CA THR A 21 10.99 -1.04 -0.11
C THR A 21 11.35 0.19 0.72
N GLU A 22 11.28 1.40 0.14
CA GLU A 22 11.54 2.63 0.90
C GLU A 22 10.45 2.87 1.95
N MET A 23 9.18 2.64 1.61
CA MET A 23 8.06 2.76 2.56
C MET A 23 8.19 1.79 3.71
N GLU A 24 8.55 0.52 3.48
CA GLU A 24 8.78 -0.45 4.56
C GLU A 24 9.95 -0.07 5.46
N SER A 25 10.97 0.61 4.92
CA SER A 25 12.07 1.11 5.73
C SER A 25 11.69 2.31 6.60
N LEU A 26 10.72 3.13 6.18
CA LEU A 26 10.25 4.31 6.91
C LEU A 26 9.12 3.97 7.89
N ASP A 27 8.19 3.13 7.43
CA ASP A 27 7.02 2.66 8.16
C ASP A 27 6.72 1.21 7.71
N PRO A 28 7.22 0.21 8.46
CA PRO A 28 7.05 -1.20 8.13
C PRO A 28 5.58 -1.62 8.00
N ALA A 29 4.69 -1.01 8.80
CA ALA A 29 3.28 -1.35 8.82
C ALA A 29 2.59 -0.81 7.56
N MET A 30 2.81 0.46 7.23
CA MET A 30 2.29 1.07 6.01
C MET A 30 2.84 0.39 4.76
N GLY A 31 4.14 0.09 4.73
CA GLY A 31 4.78 -0.63 3.62
C GLY A 31 4.17 -2.02 3.39
N SER A 32 3.92 -2.78 4.47
CA SER A 32 3.21 -4.07 4.38
C SER A 32 1.77 -3.93 3.86
N ILE A 33 1.03 -2.92 4.32
CA ILE A 33 -0.34 -2.65 3.86
C ILE A 33 -0.36 -2.35 2.35
N LEU A 34 0.56 -1.51 1.88
CA LEU A 34 0.66 -1.13 0.48
C LEU A 34 1.09 -2.32 -0.39
N ARG A 35 2.01 -3.16 0.10
CA ARG A 35 2.42 -4.39 -0.59
C ARG A 35 1.27 -5.38 -0.72
N ALA A 36 0.52 -5.62 0.35
CA ALA A 36 -0.64 -6.52 0.35
C ALA A 36 -1.76 -6.06 -0.61
N ASN A 37 -1.89 -4.75 -0.84
CA ASN A 37 -2.90 -4.18 -1.73
C ASN A 37 -2.38 -3.80 -3.13
N SER A 38 -1.11 -4.10 -3.45
CA SER A 38 -0.47 -3.76 -4.73
C SER A 38 -1.22 -4.26 -5.97
N GLY A 39 -1.78 -5.48 -5.92
CA GLY A 39 -2.55 -6.04 -7.04
C GLY A 39 -3.81 -5.24 -7.38
N LYS A 40 -4.48 -4.68 -6.36
CA LYS A 40 -5.66 -3.81 -6.55
C LYS A 40 -5.26 -2.48 -7.17
N LEU A 41 -4.12 -1.91 -6.75
CA LEU A 41 -3.58 -0.70 -7.34
C LEU A 41 -3.18 -0.93 -8.81
N ALA A 42 -2.49 -2.03 -9.11
CA ALA A 42 -2.11 -2.39 -10.47
C ALA A 42 -3.34 -2.53 -11.39
N ALA A 43 -4.43 -3.14 -10.89
CA ALA A 43 -5.68 -3.26 -11.64
C ALA A 43 -6.29 -1.88 -11.97
N ILE A 44 -6.24 -0.91 -11.04
CA ILE A 44 -6.71 0.46 -11.29
C ILE A 44 -5.88 1.14 -12.37
N VAL A 45 -4.55 0.99 -12.32
CA VAL A 45 -3.62 1.59 -13.29
C VAL A 45 -3.82 0.98 -14.68
N GLN A 46 -3.91 -0.35 -14.78
CA GLN A 46 -4.10 -1.05 -16.06
C GLN A 46 -5.46 -0.79 -16.71
N GLN A 47 -6.53 -0.69 -15.91
CA GLN A 47 -7.89 -0.43 -16.42
C GLN A 47 -8.13 1.05 -16.75
N SER A 48 -7.12 1.91 -16.67
CA SER A 48 -7.14 3.32 -17.07
C SER A 48 -8.35 4.10 -16.53
N ASN A 49 -8.23 4.65 -15.32
CA ASN A 49 -9.01 5.77 -14.78
C ASN A 49 -10.57 5.73 -14.76
N ARG A 50 -11.23 4.73 -15.37
CA ARG A 50 -12.70 4.71 -15.53
C ARG A 50 -13.44 3.82 -14.53
N ASN A 51 -12.73 2.99 -13.77
CA ASN A 51 -13.34 2.10 -12.80
C ASN A 51 -13.36 2.74 -11.41
N SER A 52 -14.37 3.59 -11.17
CA SER A 52 -14.60 4.21 -9.85
C SER A 52 -14.81 3.17 -8.74
N GLN A 53 -15.37 2.00 -9.08
CA GLN A 53 -15.56 0.90 -8.14
C GLN A 53 -14.21 0.33 -7.69
N ALA A 54 -13.30 0.03 -8.62
CA ALA A 54 -11.97 -0.49 -8.27
C ALA A 54 -11.19 0.46 -7.35
N ARG A 55 -11.30 1.79 -7.58
CA ARG A 55 -10.72 2.80 -6.67
C ARG A 55 -11.37 2.78 -5.30
N SER A 56 -12.70 2.68 -5.24
CA SER A 56 -13.43 2.56 -3.98
C SER A 56 -12.99 1.32 -3.21
N ASP A 57 -12.88 0.16 -3.89
CA ASP A 57 -12.49 -1.11 -3.28
C ASP A 57 -11.05 -1.07 -2.74
N PHE A 58 -10.14 -0.42 -3.46
CA PHE A 58 -8.78 -0.18 -2.98
C PHE A 58 -8.78 0.70 -1.74
N ASN A 59 -9.48 1.84 -1.76
CA ASN A 59 -9.55 2.74 -0.61
C ASN A 59 -10.15 2.06 0.63
N THR A 60 -11.26 1.33 0.46
CA THR A 60 -11.88 0.56 1.56
C THR A 60 -10.90 -0.45 2.15
N ALA A 61 -10.11 -1.13 1.31
CA ALA A 61 -9.13 -2.10 1.78
C ALA A 61 -7.95 -1.47 2.53
N ILE A 62 -7.48 -0.29 2.10
CA ILE A 62 -6.45 0.45 2.82
C ILE A 62 -6.97 0.93 4.18
N VAL A 63 -8.18 1.51 4.23
CA VAL A 63 -8.79 1.95 5.49
C VAL A 63 -8.95 0.78 6.46
N ALA A 64 -9.52 -0.34 6.02
CA ALA A 64 -9.67 -1.53 6.86
C ALA A 64 -8.33 -2.07 7.39
N ALA A 65 -7.27 -1.98 6.59
CA ALA A 65 -5.94 -2.40 7.00
C ALA A 65 -5.33 -1.44 8.04
N LEU A 66 -5.55 -0.13 7.90
CA LEU A 66 -5.13 0.86 8.90
C LEU A 66 -5.91 0.70 10.20
N ASP A 67 -7.23 0.52 10.13
CA ASP A 67 -8.07 0.28 11.31
C ASP A 67 -7.64 -0.99 12.07
N SER A 68 -7.10 -1.99 11.36
CA SER A 68 -6.56 -3.20 11.99
C SER A 68 -5.24 -3.00 12.73
N LEU A 69 -4.50 -1.94 12.43
CA LEU A 69 -3.30 -1.55 13.18
C LEU A 69 -3.65 -0.81 14.49
N ASP A 70 -4.76 -0.05 14.49
CA ASP A 70 -5.25 0.69 15.65
C ASP A 70 -6.14 -0.15 16.58
N ALA A 71 -6.57 -1.33 16.13
CA ALA A 71 -7.29 -2.26 16.98
C ALA A 71 -6.39 -2.65 18.16
N PRO A 72 -6.79 -2.36 19.42
CA PRO A 72 -6.00 -2.76 20.57
C PRO A 72 -5.79 -4.26 20.48
N THR A 73 -4.54 -4.70 20.46
CA THR A 73 -4.19 -6.10 20.63
C THR A 73 -4.82 -6.54 21.94
N SER A 74 -5.85 -7.40 21.87
CA SER A 74 -6.60 -7.94 23.01
C SER A 74 -5.75 -8.81 23.97
N GLU A 75 -4.43 -8.63 24.01
CA GLU A 75 -3.49 -9.42 24.83
C GLU A 75 -3.21 -8.79 26.20
N GLU A 76 -3.71 -7.59 26.51
CA GLU A 76 -3.55 -6.97 27.84
C GLU A 76 -4.81 -7.05 28.73
N GLN A 77 -5.67 -8.05 28.53
CA GLN A 77 -6.81 -8.34 29.42
C GLN A 77 -6.79 -9.78 29.95
N GLN A 78 -5.62 -10.30 30.31
CA GLN A 78 -5.48 -11.43 31.23
C GLN A 78 -4.27 -11.20 32.14
N SER A 79 -4.43 -10.36 33.15
CA SER A 79 -3.52 -10.26 34.31
C SER A 79 -4.34 -10.27 35.59
#